data_AF-A0A2N3LDC6-F1
#
_entry.id   AF-A0A2N3LDC6-F1
#
_cell.length_a   1.000
_cell.length_b   1.000
_cell.length_c   1.000
_cell.angle_alpha   90.00
_cell.angle_beta   90.00
_cell.angle_gamma   90.00
#
_symmetry.space_group_name_H-M   'P 1'
#
loop_
_entity.id
_entity.type
_entity.pdbx_description
1 polymer ?
#
loop_
_entity_poly.entity_id
_entity_poly.type
_entity_poly.pdbx_seq_one_letter_code
_entity_poly.pdbx_strand_id
1 'polypeptide(L)' 'MKTVLCKLAVFSFNKISKEEVKVVVVYCTLIINGRRTYESVPDNLKPTVQDELYSMGLDTDGKPLSVDEPVA' A
#
# COMPACT_ATOMS: atom_id res chain seq x y z
N MET A 1 6.22 32.49 17.48
CA MET A 1 7.26 32.10 16.50
C MET A 1 7.21 30.59 16.33
N LYS A 2 7.02 30.16 15.07
CA LYS A 2 7.40 28.87 14.47
C LYS A 2 6.83 27.59 15.11
N THR A 3 5.75 27.13 14.49
CA THR A 3 5.31 25.73 14.35
C THR A 3 6.46 24.73 14.41
N VAL A 4 6.44 23.87 15.43
CA VAL A 4 7.24 22.63 15.47
C VAL A 4 6.21 21.51 15.34
N LEU A 5 5.84 21.20 14.09
CA LEU A 5 6.29 19.97 13.41
C LEU A 5 5.80 18.72 14.14
N CYS A 6 4.58 18.33 13.78
CA CYS A 6 4.14 16.96 13.52
C CYS A 6 5.16 15.87 13.86
N LYS A 7 5.28 15.56 15.15
CA LYS A 7 5.87 14.31 15.62
C LYS A 7 4.83 13.67 16.51
N LEU A 8 4.07 12.80 15.89
CA LEU A 8 3.39 11.61 16.43
C LEU A 8 2.28 11.21 15.44
N ALA A 9 2.66 11.08 14.16
CA ALA A 9 1.95 10.24 13.20
C ALA A 9 2.27 8.76 13.52
N VAL A 10 2.07 8.37 14.78
CA VAL A 10 2.26 7.00 15.24
C VAL A 10 0.93 6.59 15.82
N PHE A 11 0.42 5.49 15.28
CA PHE A 11 -0.68 4.72 15.83
C PHE A 11 -2.11 5.13 15.44
N SER A 12 -2.36 5.33 14.14
CA SER A 12 -3.63 4.91 13.56
C SER A 12 -3.48 3.52 12.97
N PHE A 13 -3.11 2.56 13.82
CA PHE A 13 -3.26 1.12 13.54
C PHE A 13 -4.77 0.84 13.56
N ASN A 14 -5.45 1.30 12.52
CA ASN A 14 -6.89 1.21 12.39
C ASN A 14 -7.24 -0.23 12.08
N LYS A 15 -7.47 -1.00 13.14
CA LYS A 15 -8.34 -2.16 13.27
C LYS A 15 -8.93 -2.65 11.94
N ILE A 16 -8.13 -3.35 11.12
CA ILE A 16 -8.66 -4.02 9.94
C ILE A 16 -9.45 -5.25 10.42
N SER A 17 -10.75 -5.20 10.17
CA SER A 17 -11.67 -6.32 10.28
C SER A 17 -11.09 -7.53 9.54
N LYS A 18 -10.96 -8.67 10.22
CA LYS A 18 -10.27 -9.89 9.75
C LYS A 18 -10.70 -10.40 8.35
N GLU A 19 -11.88 -10.00 7.90
CA GLU A 19 -12.43 -10.31 6.57
C GLU A 19 -11.77 -9.50 5.44
N GLU A 20 -11.49 -8.21 5.64
CA GLU A 20 -10.97 -7.33 4.58
C GLU A 20 -9.50 -7.59 4.27
N VAL A 21 -8.70 -8.00 5.27
CA VAL A 21 -7.29 -8.38 5.07
C VAL A 21 -7.16 -9.47 4.01
N LYS A 22 -8.05 -10.47 4.03
CA LYS A 22 -7.99 -11.60 3.09
C LYS A 22 -8.18 -11.13 1.66
N VAL A 23 -9.09 -10.18 1.44
CA VAL A 23 -9.41 -9.67 0.11
C VAL A 23 -8.27 -8.80 -0.42
N VAL A 24 -7.70 -7.94 0.42
CA VAL A 24 -6.53 -7.10 0.09
C VAL A 24 -5.32 -7.96 -0.31
N VAL A 25 -5.00 -9.01 0.46
CA VAL A 25 -3.91 -9.94 0.14
C VAL A 25 -4.16 -10.68 -1.18
N VAL A 26 -5.41 -11.06 -1.48
CA VAL A 26 -5.76 -11.66 -2.77
C VAL A 26 -5.52 -10.67 -3.91
N TYR A 27 -5.90 -9.39 -3.77
CA TYR A 27 -5.60 -8.39 -4.79
C TYR A 27 -4.10 -8.16 -4.96
N CYS A 28 -3.34 -8.05 -3.87
CA CYS A 28 -1.88 -7.92 -3.93
C CYS A 28 -1.25 -9.10 -4.69
N THR A 29 -1.63 -10.33 -4.37
CA THR A 29 -1.12 -11.53 -5.06
C THR A 29 -1.55 -11.59 -6.53
N LEU A 30 -2.74 -11.13 -6.89
CA LEU A 30 -3.19 -11.06 -8.29
C LEU A 30 -2.43 -9.98 -9.09
N ILE A 31 -2.10 -8.85 -8.45
CA ILE A 31 -1.30 -7.77 -9.03
C ILE A 31 0.15 -8.24 -9.24
N ILE A 32 0.75 -8.87 -8.22
CA ILE A 32 2.10 -9.47 -8.31
C ILE A 32 2.17 -10.49 -9.46
N ASN A 33 1.13 -11.31 -9.64
CA ASN A 33 1.06 -12.28 -10.72
C ASN A 33 0.70 -11.66 -12.10
N GLY A 34 0.52 -10.35 -12.19
CA GLY A 34 0.15 -9.65 -13.44
C GLY A 34 -1.23 -10.04 -13.99
N ARG A 35 -2.10 -10.66 -13.16
CA ARG A 35 -3.43 -11.11 -13.57
C ARG A 35 -4.49 -10.02 -13.43
N ARG A 36 -4.22 -9.00 -12.60
CA ARG A 36 -5.04 -7.80 -12.41
C ARG A 36 -4.16 -6.58 -12.26
N THR A 37 -4.71 -5.42 -12.62
CA THR A 37 -4.08 -4.11 -12.39
C THR A 37 -4.68 -3.45 -11.15
N TYR A 38 -3.98 -2.46 -10.59
CA TYR A 38 -4.47 -1.65 -9.48
C TYR A 38 -5.81 -0.95 -9.79
N GLU A 39 -6.09 -0.65 -11.07
CA GLU A 39 -7.37 -0.10 -11.52
C GLU A 39 -8.55 -1.06 -11.30
N SER A 40 -8.29 -2.37 -11.30
CA SER A 40 -9.30 -3.41 -11.06
C SER A 40 -9.66 -3.57 -9.59
N VAL A 41 -8.96 -2.87 -8.69
CA VAL A 41 -9.22 -2.88 -7.25
C VAL A 41 -10.37 -1.90 -6.95
N PRO A 42 -11.34 -2.25 -6.10
CA PRO A 42 -12.37 -1.30 -5.65
C PRO A 42 -11.75 -0.10 -4.93
N ASP A 43 -12.29 1.10 -5.12
CA ASP A 43 -11.72 2.34 -4.57
C ASP A 43 -11.56 2.33 -3.05
N ASN A 44 -12.43 1.61 -2.33
CA ASN A 44 -12.36 1.46 -0.88
C ASN A 44 -11.13 0.66 -0.40
N LEU A 45 -10.60 -0.23 -1.25
CA LEU A 45 -9.48 -1.13 -0.92
C LEU A 45 -8.15 -0.69 -1.55
N LYS A 46 -8.21 0.17 -2.58
CA LYS A 46 -7.04 0.79 -3.22
C LYS A 46 -6.00 1.29 -2.23
N PRO A 47 -6.32 2.19 -1.27
CA PRO A 47 -5.32 2.72 -0.34
C PRO A 47 -4.63 1.60 0.47
N THR A 48 -5.41 0.63 0.96
CA THR A 48 -4.88 -0.50 1.74
C THR A 48 -4.01 -1.44 0.89
N VAL A 49 -4.39 -1.70 -0.37
CA VAL A 49 -3.59 -2.52 -1.30
C VAL A 49 -2.29 -1.81 -1.65
N GLN A 50 -2.31 -0.49 -1.85
CA GLN A 50 -1.13 0.30 -2.13
C GLN A 50 -0.15 0.29 -0.96
N ASP A 51 -0.63 0.52 0.26
CA ASP A 51 0.21 0.49 1.47
C ASP A 51 0.86 -0.90 1.69
N GLU A 52 0.12 -1.97 1.42
CA GLU A 52 0.63 -3.35 1.55
C GLU A 52 1.67 -3.66 0.46
N LEU A 53 1.43 -3.28 -0.79
CA LEU A 53 2.41 -3.44 -1.88
C LEU A 53 3.69 -2.66 -1.60
N TYR A 54 3.58 -1.40 -1.15
CA TYR A 54 4.76 -0.61 -0.76
C TYR A 54 5.49 -1.20 0.43
N SER A 55 4.79 -1.76 1.41
CA SER A 55 5.39 -2.47 2.55
C SER A 55 6.16 -3.72 2.10
N MET A 56 5.74 -4.34 1.00
CA MET A 56 6.45 -5.45 0.35
C MET A 56 7.58 -5.00 -0.58
N GLY A 57 7.78 -3.69 -0.76
CA GLY A 57 8.77 -3.13 -1.69
C GLY A 57 8.35 -3.23 -3.16
N LEU A 58 7.05 -3.31 -3.41
CA LEU A 58 6.44 -3.41 -4.74
C LEU A 58 5.70 -2.13 -5.10
N ASP A 59 5.72 -1.78 -6.37
CA ASP A 59 4.87 -0.74 -6.94
C ASP A 59 3.42 -1.26 -7.11
N THR A 60 2.51 -0.35 -7.42
CA THR A 60 1.11 -0.58 -7.78
C THR A 60 0.91 -1.56 -8.96
N ASP A 61 1.95 -1.75 -9.78
CA ASP A 61 1.99 -2.75 -10.86
C ASP A 61 2.51 -4.13 -10.42
N GLY A 62 2.80 -4.32 -9.13
CA GLY A 62 3.37 -5.57 -8.60
C GLY A 62 4.83 -5.79 -9.00
N LYS A 63 5.49 -4.75 -9.51
CA LYS A 63 6.92 -4.78 -9.87
C LYS A 63 7.75 -4.37 -8.65
N PRO A 64 8.96 -4.93 -8.48
CA PRO A 64 9.88 -4.44 -7.46
C PRO A 64 10.17 -2.97 -7.72
N LEU A 65 10.10 -2.16 -6.66
CA LEU A 65 10.60 -0.80 -6.70
C LEU A 65 12.10 -0.89 -6.96
N SER A 66 12.53 -0.55 -8.17
CA SER A 66 13.95 -0.50 -8.51
C SER A 66 14.60 0.53 -7.59
N VAL A 67 15.46 0.05 -6.70
CA VAL A 67 16.27 0.82 -5.75
C VAL A 67 17.38 1.54 -6.52
N ASP A 68 17.03 2.47 -7.42
CA ASP A 68 18.01 3.24 -8.20
C ASP A 68 17.52 4.67 -8.56
N GLU A 69 16.64 5.27 -7.75
CA GLU A 69 16.51 6.74 -7.76
C GLU A 69 16.68 7.33 -6.35
N PRO A 70 17.72 8.14 -6.11
CA PRO A 70 17.78 8.98 -4.93
C PRO A 70 16.64 10.00 -5.04
N VAL A 71 15.78 10.02 -4.02
CA VAL A 71 14.80 11.09 -3.80
C VAL A 71 15.58 12.41 -3.71
N ALA A 72 15.51 13.23 -4.75
CA ALA A 72 16.06 14.58 -4.80
C ALA A 72 15.27 15.55 -3.89
#